data_AF-A0A8H4XT54-F1
#
_entry.id   AF-A0A8H4XT54-F1
#
_cell.length_a   1.000
_cell.length_b   1.000
_cell.length_c   1.000
_cell.angle_alpha   90.00
_cell.angle_beta   90.00
_cell.angle_gamma   90.00
#
_symmetry.space_group_name_H-M   'P 1'
#
loop_
_entity.id
_entity.type
_entity.pdbx_description
1 polymer ?
#
loop_
_entity_poly.entity_id
_entity_poly.type
_entity_poly.pdbx_seq_one_letter_code
_entity_poly.pdbx_strand_id
1 'polypeptide(L)'
;PNENKSPTEYNGANVLHQIKYLGLQENVRIRRAGFAYRQTFDKFVERFYLLSKHTSYAGDYTWTGDAESGAKQILKDTGIPAEEYQMGVTKAFIKTPETLFALEHMRDRYWHNMAIRIQRAWRNYLRYRIECAIRIQRFWRRVTGGLEFIKVRDQGHKLLQ
;
A
#
# COMPACT_ATOMS: atom_id res chain seq x y z
N PRO A 1 -6.20 24.32 29.00
CA PRO A 1 -4.93 23.96 29.70
C PRO A 1 -4.51 25.08 30.66
N ASN A 2 -5.47 25.48 31.49
CA ASN A 2 -5.41 26.58 32.46
C ASN A 2 -6.56 26.36 33.46
N GLU A 3 -6.53 27.05 34.59
CA GLU A 3 -7.55 26.92 35.64
C GLU A 3 -8.82 27.74 35.33
N ASN A 4 -8.72 28.71 34.42
CA ASN A 4 -9.80 29.62 34.03
C ASN A 4 -10.78 29.01 33.01
N LYS A 5 -10.61 27.73 32.64
CA LYS A 5 -11.41 27.03 31.61
C LYS A 5 -11.45 27.78 30.25
N SER A 6 -10.44 28.61 29.97
CA SER A 6 -10.34 29.34 28.72
C SER A 6 -9.82 28.44 27.59
N PRO A 7 -10.39 28.49 26.37
CA PRO A 7 -9.88 27.72 25.23
C PRO A 7 -8.57 28.28 24.65
N THR A 8 -8.25 29.55 24.88
CA THR A 8 -7.09 30.24 24.27
C THR A 8 -5.86 30.31 25.19
N GLU A 9 -6.04 30.10 26.50
CA GLU A 9 -4.95 30.23 27.46
C GLU A 9 -4.18 28.92 27.68
N TYR A 10 -2.86 29.01 27.79
CA TYR A 10 -1.97 27.89 28.08
C TYR A 10 -1.04 28.22 29.24
N ASN A 11 -1.23 27.56 30.38
CA ASN A 11 -0.37 27.74 31.56
C ASN A 11 0.75 26.69 31.55
N GLY A 12 1.95 27.12 31.13
CA GLY A 12 3.12 26.24 31.03
C GLY A 12 3.59 25.64 32.35
N ALA A 13 3.49 26.38 33.47
CA ALA A 13 3.94 25.90 34.78
C ALA A 13 3.07 24.75 35.28
N ASN A 14 1.74 24.90 35.18
CA ASN A 14 0.79 23.86 35.57
C ASN A 14 0.93 22.61 34.68
N VAL A 15 1.09 22.79 33.36
CA VAL A 15 1.31 21.67 32.45
C VAL A 15 2.64 20.97 32.73
N LEU A 16 3.71 21.71 33.01
CA LEU A 16 5.01 21.12 33.38
C LEU A 16 4.92 20.34 34.69
N HIS A 17 4.21 20.87 35.69
CA HIS A 17 3.93 20.15 36.94
C HIS A 17 3.18 18.84 36.66
N GLN A 18 2.16 18.86 35.80
CA GLN A 18 1.43 17.65 35.39
C GLN A 18 2.34 16.65 34.66
N ILE A 19 3.20 17.11 33.73
CA ILE A 19 4.16 16.25 33.01
C ILE A 19 5.09 15.53 34.00
N LYS A 20 5.61 16.25 34.99
CA LYS A 20 6.50 15.71 36.02
C LYS A 20 5.77 14.76 36.97
N TYR A 21 4.62 15.19 37.50
CA TYR A 21 3.82 14.44 38.46
C TYR A 21 3.32 13.10 37.88
N LEU A 22 2.87 13.12 36.62
CA LEU A 22 2.45 11.90 35.91
C LEU A 22 3.63 11.08 35.38
N GLY A 23 4.88 11.54 35.56
CA GLY A 23 6.08 10.87 35.08
C GLY A 23 6.08 10.65 33.56
N LEU A 24 5.49 11.56 32.78
CA LEU A 24 5.26 11.34 31.34
C LEU A 24 6.57 11.10 30.59
N GLN A 25 7.66 11.76 30.98
CA GLN A 25 8.98 11.56 30.38
C GLN A 25 9.48 10.12 30.57
N GLU A 26 9.38 9.59 31.79
CA GLU A 26 9.82 8.23 32.10
C GLU A 26 8.89 7.19 31.46
N ASN A 27 7.58 7.43 31.45
CA ASN A 27 6.62 6.60 30.72
C ASN A 27 6.94 6.53 29.22
N VAL A 28 7.30 7.65 28.59
CA VAL A 28 7.74 7.69 27.19
C VAL A 28 9.08 6.97 27.02
N ARG A 29 10.02 7.15 27.96
CA ARG A 29 11.33 6.50 27.93
C ARG A 29 11.22 4.98 28.03
N ILE A 30 10.42 4.45 28.97
CA ILE A 30 10.16 3.01 29.13
C ILE A 30 9.44 2.46 27.90
N ARG A 31 8.49 3.19 27.32
CA ARG A 31 7.83 2.78 26.07
C ARG A 31 8.78 2.75 24.88
N ARG A 32 9.78 3.64 24.83
CA ARG A 32 10.84 3.65 23.81
C ARG A 32 11.92 2.59 24.03
N ALA A 33 12.24 2.27 25.28
CA ALA A 33 13.20 1.23 25.63
C ALA A 33 12.61 -0.18 25.51
N GLY A 34 11.30 -0.30 25.70
CA GLY A 34 10.55 -1.53 25.46
C GLY A 34 10.07 -1.66 24.01
N PHE A 35 9.27 -2.70 23.76
CA PHE A 35 8.66 -2.94 22.47
C PHE A 35 7.51 -1.97 22.19
N ALA A 36 7.61 -1.21 21.09
CA ALA A 36 6.57 -0.33 20.60
C ALA A 36 5.28 -1.08 20.21
N TYR A 37 5.41 -2.33 19.75
CA TYR A 37 4.28 -3.17 19.35
C TYR A 37 4.32 -4.53 20.05
N ARG A 38 3.15 -5.02 20.49
CA ARG A 38 2.99 -6.34 21.12
C ARG A 38 1.62 -6.90 20.77
N GLN A 39 1.56 -7.99 20.00
CA GLN A 39 0.29 -8.67 19.71
C GLN A 39 0.42 -10.18 19.68
N THR A 40 -0.70 -10.87 19.89
CA THR A 40 -0.76 -12.33 19.68
C THR A 40 -0.40 -12.67 18.24
N PHE A 41 0.19 -13.84 18.05
CA PHE A 41 0.61 -14.28 16.72
C PHE A 41 -0.56 -14.28 15.73
N ASP A 42 -1.75 -14.74 16.15
CA ASP A 42 -2.93 -14.75 15.29
C ASP A 42 -3.28 -13.35 14.78
N LYS A 43 -3.32 -12.34 15.67
CA LYS A 43 -3.62 -10.96 15.30
C LYS A 43 -2.53 -10.33 14.45
N PHE A 44 -1.27 -10.70 14.67
CA PHE A 44 -0.17 -10.23 13.84
C PHE A 44 -0.28 -10.79 12.42
N VAL A 45 -0.49 -12.11 12.30
CA VAL A 45 -0.63 -12.79 11.01
C VAL A 45 -1.87 -12.27 10.27
N GLU A 46 -3.02 -12.19 10.92
CA GLU A 46 -4.26 -11.64 10.34
C GLU A 46 -4.06 -10.21 9.82
N ARG A 47 -3.22 -9.41 10.48
CA ARG A 47 -2.95 -8.03 10.07
C ARG A 47 -1.96 -7.92 8.91
N PHE A 48 -0.98 -8.82 8.83
CA PHE A 48 0.18 -8.69 7.95
C PHE A 48 0.40 -9.86 6.98
N TYR A 49 -0.52 -10.83 6.88
CA TYR A 49 -0.39 -11.99 5.98
C TYR A 49 -0.14 -11.60 4.52
N LEU A 50 -0.66 -10.45 4.08
CA LEU A 50 -0.49 -9.87 2.75
C LEU A 50 0.97 -9.57 2.39
N LEU A 51 1.83 -9.42 3.39
CA LEU A 51 3.22 -9.03 3.20
C LEU A 51 4.14 -10.18 2.79
N SER A 52 3.68 -11.42 2.96
CA SER A 52 4.40 -12.61 2.52
C SER A 52 3.63 -13.35 1.43
N LYS A 53 4.37 -13.77 0.41
CA LYS A 53 3.89 -14.66 -0.67
C LYS A 53 3.59 -16.08 -0.20
N HIS A 54 4.06 -16.46 1.00
CA HIS A 54 3.83 -17.78 1.58
C HIS A 54 2.55 -17.80 2.42
N THR A 55 2.19 -16.67 3.03
CA THR A 55 0.99 -16.54 3.86
C THR A 55 -0.21 -15.96 3.12
N SER A 56 0.01 -15.36 1.94
CA SER A 56 -1.06 -14.82 1.11
C SER A 56 -0.87 -15.09 -0.38
N TYR A 57 -2.00 -15.22 -1.08
CA TYR A 57 -2.07 -15.21 -2.52
C TYR A 57 -3.25 -14.37 -2.99
N ALA A 58 -3.01 -13.44 -3.91
CA ALA A 58 -4.05 -12.58 -4.51
C ALA A 58 -4.96 -11.81 -3.52
N GLY A 59 -4.50 -11.59 -2.28
CA GLY A 59 -5.27 -10.92 -1.24
C GLY A 59 -5.94 -11.86 -0.26
N ASP A 60 -5.92 -13.17 -0.52
CA ASP A 60 -6.50 -14.19 0.35
C ASP A 60 -5.46 -14.73 1.33
N TYR A 61 -5.93 -15.09 2.52
CA TYR A 61 -5.13 -15.76 3.55
C TYR A 61 -5.00 -17.24 3.21
N THR A 62 -3.76 -17.72 3.00
CA THR A 62 -3.48 -19.09 2.52
C THR A 62 -2.56 -19.87 3.45
N TRP A 63 -2.22 -19.32 4.62
CA TRP A 63 -1.31 -19.98 5.56
C TRP A 63 -1.99 -21.15 6.28
N THR A 64 -1.34 -22.31 6.26
CA THR A 64 -1.83 -23.55 6.88
C THR A 64 -1.05 -23.98 8.11
N GLY A 65 0.08 -23.30 8.40
CA GLY A 65 0.90 -23.56 9.58
C GLY A 65 0.33 -22.91 10.85
N ASP A 66 1.07 -23.04 11.94
CA ASP A 66 0.78 -22.34 13.19
C ASP A 66 1.02 -20.82 13.04
N ALA A 67 0.40 -20.04 13.93
CA ALA A 67 0.49 -18.58 13.86
C ALA A 67 1.89 -18.04 14.18
N GLU A 68 2.68 -18.73 15.02
CA GLU A 68 4.04 -18.32 15.34
C GLU A 68 4.95 -18.43 14.11
N SER A 69 4.92 -19.57 13.42
CA SER A 69 5.66 -19.79 12.19
C SER A 69 5.19 -18.86 11.07
N GLY A 70 3.89 -18.57 10.99
CA GLY A 70 3.34 -17.56 10.07
C GLY A 70 3.88 -16.16 10.35
N ALA A 71 3.88 -15.72 11.60
CA ALA A 71 4.43 -14.43 12.01
C ALA A 71 5.93 -14.32 11.70
N LYS A 72 6.69 -15.39 11.99
CA LYS A 72 8.12 -15.47 11.67
C LYS A 72 8.39 -15.40 10.17
N GLN A 73 7.57 -16.08 9.36
CA GLN A 73 7.69 -16.08 7.91
C GLN A 73 7.40 -14.69 7.33
N ILE A 74 6.36 -14.00 7.81
CA ILE A 74 6.06 -12.61 7.43
C ILE A 74 7.26 -11.69 7.73
N LEU A 75 7.78 -11.74 8.96
CA LEU A 75 8.90 -10.90 9.37
C LEU A 75 10.16 -11.16 8.52
N LYS A 76 10.43 -12.43 8.20
CA LYS A 76 11.52 -12.82 7.31
C LYS A 76 11.35 -12.26 5.89
N ASP A 77 10.16 -12.39 5.31
CA ASP A 77 9.91 -11.95 3.93
C ASP A 77 9.85 -10.42 3.80
N THR A 78 9.47 -9.71 4.87
CA THR A 78 9.51 -8.24 4.91
C THR A 78 10.93 -7.67 5.02
N GLY A 79 11.94 -8.50 5.26
CA GLY A 79 13.33 -8.08 5.37
C GLY A 79 13.63 -7.26 6.63
N ILE A 80 12.80 -7.38 7.66
CA ILE A 80 13.02 -6.69 8.93
C ILE A 80 14.19 -7.33 9.66
N PRO A 81 15.15 -6.54 10.16
CA PRO A 81 16.28 -7.07 10.90
C PRO A 81 15.84 -7.83 12.17
N ALA A 82 16.57 -8.88 12.53
CA ALA A 82 16.21 -9.74 13.66
C ALA A 82 16.30 -9.03 15.02
N GLU A 83 17.09 -7.97 15.12
CA GLU A 83 17.23 -7.12 16.30
C GLU A 83 16.04 -6.18 16.54
N GLU A 84 15.21 -5.98 15.52
CA GLU A 84 14.05 -5.09 15.54
C GLU A 84 12.75 -5.79 15.98
N TYR A 85 12.77 -7.12 16.10
CA TYR A 85 11.63 -7.87 16.60
C TYR A 85 12.06 -8.99 17.56
N GLN A 86 11.11 -9.46 18.36
CA GLN A 86 11.31 -10.63 19.20
C GLN A 86 10.04 -11.50 19.17
N MET A 87 10.25 -12.81 19.03
CA MET A 87 9.17 -13.80 19.19
C MET A 87 9.10 -14.19 20.66
N GLY A 88 7.98 -13.92 21.32
CA GLY A 88 7.70 -14.41 22.67
C GLY A 88 7.02 -15.78 22.62
N VAL A 89 6.42 -16.20 23.74
CA VAL A 89 5.71 -17.50 23.81
C VAL A 89 4.39 -17.49 23.04
N THR A 90 3.65 -16.37 23.09
CA THR A 90 2.31 -16.26 22.45
C THR A 90 2.15 -15.01 21.60
N LYS A 91 3.17 -14.15 21.56
CA LYS A 91 3.09 -12.80 21.00
C LYS A 91 4.33 -12.45 20.19
N ALA A 92 4.11 -11.70 19.11
CA ALA A 92 5.15 -11.01 18.37
C ALA A 92 5.38 -9.61 18.96
N PHE A 93 6.64 -9.24 19.10
CA PHE A 93 7.06 -7.97 19.65
C PHE A 93 7.90 -7.21 18.62
N ILE A 94 7.61 -5.93 18.40
CA ILE A 94 8.42 -5.04 17.55
C ILE A 94 9.01 -3.96 18.42
N LYS A 95 10.32 -3.75 18.28
CA LYS A 95 11.12 -2.88 19.14
C LYS A 95 10.82 -1.41 18.86
N THR A 96 11.09 -0.97 17.64
CA THR A 96 10.95 0.44 17.27
C THR A 96 9.60 0.74 16.61
N PRO A 97 9.04 1.96 16.83
CA PRO A 97 7.86 2.39 16.12
C PRO A 97 8.12 2.57 14.62
N GLU A 98 9.33 2.93 14.22
CA GLU A 98 9.72 3.08 12.81
C GLU A 98 9.53 1.77 12.04
N THR A 99 9.97 0.64 12.61
CA THR A 99 9.76 -0.70 12.03
C THR A 99 8.28 -1.06 11.91
N LEU A 100 7.47 -0.74 12.94
CA LEU A 100 6.02 -0.95 12.87
C LEU A 100 5.39 -0.12 11.76
N PHE A 101 5.73 1.16 11.64
CA PHE A 101 5.22 2.03 10.59
C PHE A 101 5.65 1.56 9.20
N ALA A 102 6.87 1.02 9.06
CA ALA A 102 7.32 0.41 7.82
C ALA A 102 6.44 -0.78 7.41
N LEU A 103 6.09 -1.68 8.34
CA LEU A 103 5.16 -2.79 8.07
C LEU A 103 3.77 -2.31 7.62
N GLU A 104 3.19 -1.34 8.32
CA GLU A 104 1.90 -0.75 7.94
C GLU A 104 1.97 -0.13 6.55
N HIS A 105 3.04 0.62 6.27
CA HIS A 105 3.23 1.25 4.97
C HIS A 105 3.39 0.23 3.84
N MET A 106 4.13 -0.87 4.07
CA MET A 106 4.23 -1.96 3.11
C MET A 106 2.86 -2.59 2.83
N ARG A 107 2.03 -2.74 3.86
CA ARG A 107 0.68 -3.30 3.72
C ARG A 107 -0.21 -2.37 2.91
N ASP A 108 -0.18 -1.07 3.19
CA ASP A 108 -0.96 -0.09 2.45
C ASP A 108 -0.54 -0.02 0.97
N ARG A 109 0.78 -0.12 0.70
CA ARG A 109 1.31 -0.20 -0.67
C ARG A 109 0.82 -1.43 -1.43
N TYR A 110 0.63 -2.58 -0.76
CA TYR A 110 0.10 -3.77 -1.40
C TYR A 110 -1.26 -3.48 -2.07
N TRP A 111 -2.20 -2.92 -1.31
CA TRP A 111 -3.52 -2.57 -1.81
C TRP A 111 -3.48 -1.51 -2.90
N HIS A 112 -2.62 -0.50 -2.74
CA HIS A 112 -2.41 0.51 -3.76
C HIS A 112 -1.93 -0.10 -5.08
N ASN A 113 -0.98 -1.04 -5.02
CA ASN A 113 -0.48 -1.76 -6.19
C ASN A 113 -1.57 -2.62 -6.84
N MET A 114 -2.43 -3.29 -6.06
CA MET A 114 -3.56 -4.05 -6.61
C MET A 114 -4.56 -3.14 -7.32
N ALA A 115 -4.90 -1.99 -6.71
CA ALA A 115 -5.76 -0.99 -7.36
C ALA A 115 -5.15 -0.50 -8.67
N ILE A 116 -3.84 -0.21 -8.71
CA ILE A 116 -3.14 0.20 -9.95
C ILE A 116 -3.26 -0.88 -11.03
N ARG A 117 -3.13 -2.17 -10.69
CA ARG A 117 -3.26 -3.27 -11.66
C ARG A 117 -4.65 -3.28 -12.30
N ILE A 118 -5.69 -3.18 -11.49
CA ILE A 118 -7.09 -3.11 -11.95
C ILE A 118 -7.29 -1.89 -12.84
N GLN A 119 -6.86 -0.71 -12.39
CA GLN A 119 -6.98 0.53 -13.16
C GLN A 119 -6.23 0.45 -14.50
N ARG A 120 -5.04 -0.16 -14.53
CA ARG A 120 -4.25 -0.35 -15.76
C ARG A 120 -4.99 -1.25 -16.75
N ALA A 121 -5.55 -2.36 -16.28
CA ALA A 121 -6.35 -3.26 -17.12
C ALA A 121 -7.57 -2.54 -17.72
N TRP A 122 -8.27 -1.76 -16.89
CA TRP A 122 -9.43 -0.98 -17.32
C TRP A 122 -9.07 0.09 -18.36
N ARG A 123 -8.03 0.89 -18.12
CA ARG A 123 -7.57 1.91 -19.08
C ARG A 123 -7.12 1.28 -20.40
N ASN A 124 -6.47 0.11 -20.35
CA ASN A 124 -6.08 -0.65 -21.54
C ASN A 124 -7.30 -1.13 -22.34
N TYR A 125 -8.32 -1.65 -21.67
CA TYR A 125 -9.59 -2.03 -22.28
C TYR A 125 -10.27 -0.85 -22.99
N LEU A 126 -10.37 0.30 -22.31
CA LEU A 126 -10.95 1.51 -22.91
C LEU A 126 -10.17 1.97 -24.16
N ARG A 127 -8.83 1.98 -24.10
CA ARG A 127 -7.98 2.30 -25.26
C ARG A 127 -8.26 1.36 -26.43
N TYR A 128 -8.26 0.06 -26.18
CA TYR A 128 -8.48 -0.96 -27.21
C TYR A 128 -9.86 -0.81 -27.85
N ARG A 129 -10.90 -0.59 -27.04
CA ARG A 129 -12.27 -0.37 -27.52
C ARG A 129 -12.36 0.85 -28.46
N ILE A 130 -11.72 1.97 -28.11
CA ILE A 130 -11.67 3.17 -28.94
C ILE A 130 -10.89 2.89 -30.23
N GLU A 131 -9.77 2.19 -30.15
CA GLU A 131 -8.96 1.86 -31.33
C GLU A 131 -9.72 0.98 -32.33
N CYS A 132 -10.44 -0.03 -31.85
CA CYS A 132 -11.32 -0.87 -32.68
C CYS A 132 -12.39 -0.02 -33.39
N ALA A 133 -13.06 0.89 -32.67
CA ALA A 133 -14.04 1.79 -33.25
C ALA A 133 -13.44 2.69 -34.34
N ILE A 134 -12.25 3.25 -34.09
CA ILE A 134 -11.53 4.08 -35.08
C ILE A 134 -11.16 3.26 -36.33
N ARG A 135 -10.70 2.01 -36.17
CA ARG A 135 -10.37 1.12 -37.30
C ARG A 135 -11.59 0.87 -38.18
N ILE A 136 -12.74 0.55 -37.56
CA ILE A 136 -14.01 0.34 -38.28
C ILE A 136 -14.44 1.62 -38.99
N GLN A 137 -14.44 2.76 -38.30
CA GLN A 137 -14.80 4.06 -38.89
C GLN A 137 -13.88 4.45 -40.06
N ARG A 138 -12.56 4.22 -39.94
CA ARG A 138 -11.59 4.49 -41.02
C ARG A 138 -11.86 3.62 -42.25
N PHE A 139 -12.16 2.34 -42.05
CA PHE A 139 -12.53 1.43 -43.13
C PHE A 139 -13.75 1.96 -43.89
N TRP A 140 -14.84 2.27 -43.17
CA TRP A 140 -16.07 2.76 -43.80
C TRP A 140 -15.89 4.12 -44.50
N ARG A 141 -15.20 5.09 -43.87
CA ARG A 141 -14.89 6.38 -44.53
C ARG A 141 -14.09 6.21 -45.82
N ARG A 142 -13.15 5.24 -45.83
CA ARG A 142 -12.40 4.89 -47.05
C ARG A 142 -13.32 4.35 -48.14
N VAL A 143 -14.24 3.45 -47.80
CA VAL A 143 -15.15 2.81 -48.76
C VAL A 143 -16.22 3.76 -49.30
N THR A 144 -16.88 4.55 -48.44
CA THR A 144 -18.05 5.36 -48.82
C THR A 144 -17.72 6.63 -49.60
N GLY A 145 -16.47 7.12 -49.57
CA GLY A 145 -16.10 8.34 -50.30
C GLY A 145 -14.63 8.56 -50.58
N GLY A 146 -13.71 7.83 -49.92
CA GLY A 146 -12.27 8.00 -50.14
C GLY A 146 -11.68 7.18 -51.30
N LEU A 147 -12.39 6.14 -51.74
CA LEU A 147 -11.79 5.10 -52.60
C LEU A 147 -11.48 5.60 -54.01
N GLU A 148 -12.36 6.42 -54.59
CA GLU A 148 -12.16 7.04 -55.90
C GLU A 148 -11.00 8.04 -55.87
N PHE A 149 -10.91 8.89 -54.84
CA PHE A 149 -9.77 9.83 -54.68
C PHE A 149 -8.43 9.10 -54.47
N ILE A 150 -8.42 7.98 -53.74
CA ILE A 150 -7.22 7.15 -53.56
C ILE A 150 -6.78 6.55 -54.89
N LYS A 151 -7.71 6.04 -55.71
CA LYS A 151 -7.38 5.51 -57.04
C LYS A 151 -6.77 6.60 -57.94
N VAL A 152 -7.39 7.79 -57.98
CA VAL A 152 -6.88 8.92 -58.77
C VAL A 152 -5.48 9.36 -58.31
N ARG A 153 -5.26 9.45 -56.99
CA ARG A 153 -3.94 9.74 -56.42
C ARG A 153 -2.89 8.69 -56.82
N ASP A 154 -3.21 7.41 -56.66
CA ASP A 154 -2.28 6.31 -56.96
C ASP A 154 -1.95 6.23 -58.47
N GLN A 155 -2.93 6.54 -59.32
CA GLN A 155 -2.71 6.68 -60.76
C GLN A 155 -1.79 7.87 -61.09
N GLY A 156 -2.00 9.03 -60.45
CA GLY A 156 -1.12 10.19 -60.59
C GLY A 156 0.34 9.90 -60.18
N HIS A 157 0.56 9.16 -59.09
CA HIS A 157 1.90 8.76 -58.67
C HIS A 157 2.59 7.83 -59.69
N LYS A 158 1.85 6.93 -60.33
CA LYS A 158 2.40 6.05 -61.39
C LYS A 158 2.77 6.80 -62.66
N LEU A 159 2.09 7.90 -62.96
CA LEU A 159 2.37 8.72 -64.15
C LEU A 159 3.57 9.67 -63.95
N LEU A 160 3.97 9.91 -62.70
CA LEU A 160 5.08 10.77 -62.31
C LEU A 160 6.40 10.00 -62.08
N GLN A 161 6.37 8.67 -62.14
CA GLN A 161 7.56 7.80 -62.17
C GLN A 161 7.91 7.45 -63.61
#